data_AF-A0A081C6I7-F1
#
_entry.id   AF-A0A081C6I7-F1
#
_cell.length_a   1.000
_cell.length_b   1.000
_cell.length_c   1.000
_cell.angle_alpha   90.00
_cell.angle_beta   90.00
_cell.angle_gamma   90.00
#
_symmetry.space_group_name_H-M   'P 1'
#
loop_
_entity.id
_entity.type
_entity.pdbx_description
1 polymer ?
#
loop_
_entity_poly.entity_id
_entity_poly.type
_entity_poly.pdbx_seq_one_letter_code
_entity_poly.pdbx_strand_id
1 'polypeptide(L)'
;MIQTARMEKEQVWLEFSTLPLDAQYQVLEFMLFLHARYTLQRETAEAQKTKLSDEPFVGIWKDREEMRDSGIYVRTLRQQEWGSDS
;
A
#
# COMPACT_ATOMS: atom_id res chain seq x y z
N MET A 1 0.89 -36.36 2.98
CA MET A 1 -0.31 -35.88 3.69
C MET A 1 0.19 -35.15 4.93
N ILE A 2 0.40 -33.84 4.86
CA ILE A 2 0.89 -33.07 6.03
C ILE A 2 -0.34 -32.83 6.90
N GLN A 3 -0.43 -33.54 8.02
CA GLN A 3 -1.45 -33.25 9.03
C GLN A 3 -1.13 -31.88 9.62
N THR A 4 -1.99 -30.89 9.39
CA THR A 4 -1.91 -29.62 10.12
C THR A 4 -2.46 -29.86 11.52
N ALA A 5 -1.65 -30.44 12.40
CA ALA A 5 -1.94 -30.51 13.81
C ALA A 5 -1.85 -29.09 14.39
N ARG A 6 -2.85 -28.69 15.18
CA ARG A 6 -2.75 -27.48 16.01
C ARG A 6 -1.63 -27.72 17.02
N MET A 7 -0.47 -27.11 16.77
CA MET A 7 0.64 -27.11 17.71
C MET A 7 0.47 -25.96 18.71
N GLU A 8 0.75 -26.25 19.97
CA GLU A 8 0.84 -25.21 21.00
C GLU A 8 2.15 -24.43 20.87
N LYS A 9 2.21 -23.21 21.40
CA LYS A 9 3.32 -22.27 21.18
C LYS A 9 4.67 -22.87 21.60
N GLU A 10 4.69 -23.61 22.71
CA GLU A 10 5.90 -24.25 23.24
C GLU A 10 6.42 -25.35 22.30
N GLN A 11 5.51 -26.06 21.62
CA GLN A 11 5.87 -27.14 20.70
C GLN A 11 6.50 -26.59 19.42
N VAL A 12 5.96 -25.47 18.90
CA VAL A 12 6.53 -24.79 17.73
C VAL A 12 7.96 -24.31 18.00
N TRP A 13 8.23 -23.78 19.21
CA TRP A 13 9.58 -23.37 19.59
C TRP A 13 10.54 -24.56 19.66
N LEU A 14 10.09 -25.68 20.24
CA LEU A 14 10.89 -26.90 20.30
C LEU A 14 11.22 -27.41 18.89
N GLU A 15 10.22 -27.55 18.01
CA GLU A 15 10.43 -27.98 16.63
C GLU A 15 11.39 -27.05 15.89
N PHE A 16 11.21 -25.73 16.00
CA PHE A 16 12.12 -24.75 15.42
C PHE A 16 13.57 -24.94 15.90
N SER A 17 13.78 -25.15 17.19
CA SER A 17 15.12 -25.35 17.76
C SER A 17 15.80 -26.65 17.31
N THR A 18 15.03 -27.65 16.88
CA THR A 18 15.56 -28.92 16.34
C THR A 18 15.94 -28.84 14.87
N LEU A 19 15.55 -27.76 14.16
CA LEU A 19 15.88 -27.58 12.76
C LEU A 19 17.39 -27.30 12.56
N PRO A 20 17.98 -27.76 11.44
CA PRO A 20 19.30 -27.29 11.00
C PRO A 20 19.34 -25.77 10.85
N LEU A 21 20.52 -25.18 11.01
CA LEU A 21 20.69 -23.72 10.99
C LEU A 21 20.14 -23.06 9.71
N ASP A 22 20.38 -23.67 8.55
CA ASP A 22 19.87 -23.16 7.26
C ASP A 22 18.33 -23.18 7.20
N ALA A 23 17.70 -24.19 7.80
CA ALA A 23 16.23 -24.26 7.88
C ALA A 23 15.67 -23.26 8.90
N GLN A 24 16.38 -22.97 10.00
CA GLN A 24 16.00 -21.89 10.92
C GLN A 24 16.01 -20.53 10.22
N TYR A 25 17.01 -20.26 9.38
CA TYR A 25 17.06 -19.03 8.58
C TYR A 25 15.86 -18.90 7.63
N GLN A 26 15.46 -19.98 6.96
CA GLN A 26 14.28 -19.97 6.09
C GLN A 26 12.99 -19.63 6.85
N VAL A 27 12.82 -20.14 8.07
CA VAL A 27 11.68 -19.79 8.92
C VAL A 27 11.70 -18.32 9.31
N LEU A 28 12.87 -17.77 9.64
CA LEU A 28 13.04 -16.34 9.95
C LEU A 28 12.72 -15.45 8.73
N GLU A 29 13.22 -15.80 7.55
CA GLU A 29 12.89 -15.09 6.31
C GLU A 29 11.40 -15.10 6.02
N PHE A 30 10.74 -16.25 6.23
CA PHE A 30 9.30 -16.36 6.05
C PHE A 30 8.52 -15.52 7.07
N MET A 31 8.95 -15.49 8.33
CA MET A 31 8.36 -14.60 9.34
C MET A 31 8.50 -13.13 8.95
N LEU A 32 9.67 -12.70 8.47
CA LEU A 32 9.89 -11.34 7.98
C LEU A 32 8.97 -11.00 6.80
N PHE A 33 8.84 -11.92 5.84
CA PHE A 33 7.92 -11.79 4.71
C PHE A 33 6.46 -11.61 5.18
N LEU A 34 6.01 -12.44 6.13
CA LEU A 34 4.66 -12.33 6.67
C LEU A 34 4.45 -11.00 7.40
N HIS A 35 5.42 -10.55 8.20
CA HIS A 35 5.35 -9.25 8.85
C HIS A 35 5.21 -8.12 7.83
N ALA A 36 6.05 -8.09 6.79
CA ALA A 36 5.97 -7.08 5.75
C ALA A 36 4.60 -7.10 5.05
N ARG A 37 4.12 -8.29 4.67
CA ARG A 37 2.82 -8.45 3.99
C ARG A 37 1.65 -7.92 4.81
N TYR A 38 1.57 -8.31 6.09
CA TYR A 38 0.42 -7.95 6.93
C TYR A 38 0.50 -6.53 7.50
N THR A 39 1.70 -5.97 7.67
CA THR A 39 1.86 -4.53 7.97
C THR A 39 1.40 -3.68 6.79
N LEU A 40 1.85 -3.97 5.57
CA LEU A 40 1.41 -3.27 4.35
C LEU A 40 -0.09 -3.42 4.10
N GLN A 41 -0.65 -4.62 4.32
CA GLN A 41 -2.10 -4.82 4.20
C GLN A 41 -2.89 -4.01 5.24
N ARG A 42 -2.36 -3.88 6.45
CA ARG A 42 -2.99 -3.05 7.49
C ARG A 42 -2.90 -1.57 7.15
N GLU A 43 -1.75 -1.08 6.70
CA GLU A 43 -1.57 0.32 6.27
C GLU A 43 -2.46 0.67 5.07
N THR A 44 -2.57 -0.23 4.08
CA THR A 44 -3.47 -0.03 2.94
C THR A 44 -4.95 -0.11 3.33
N ALA A 45 -5.32 -0.99 4.26
CA ALA A 45 -6.67 -1.04 4.81
C ALA A 45 -6.99 0.19 5.69
N GLU A 46 -6.01 0.78 6.36
CA GLU A 46 -6.14 2.03 7.09
C GLU A 46 -6.24 3.23 6.13
N ALA A 47 -5.44 3.27 5.05
CA ALA A 47 -5.55 4.28 3.99
C ALA A 47 -6.91 4.22 3.27
N GLN A 48 -7.45 3.02 3.03
CA GLN A 48 -8.81 2.85 2.47
C GLN A 48 -9.93 3.33 3.42
N LYS A 49 -9.64 3.52 4.71
CA LYS A 49 -10.61 4.09 5.68
C LYS A 49 -10.58 5.62 5.71
N THR A 50 -9.53 6.25 5.18
CA THR A 50 -9.51 7.70 5.01
C THR A 50 -10.57 8.07 3.98
N LYS A 51 -11.48 8.98 4.33
CA LYS A 51 -12.44 9.49 3.33
C LYS A 51 -11.64 10.22 2.26
N LEU A 52 -12.02 10.06 1.00
CA LEU A 52 -11.38 10.77 -0.11
C LEU A 52 -11.31 12.29 0.13
N SER A 53 -12.29 12.87 0.82
CA SER A 53 -12.30 14.30 1.21
C SER A 53 -11.17 14.73 2.14
N ASP A 54 -10.60 13.78 2.89
CA ASP A 54 -9.64 14.02 3.96
C ASP A 54 -8.20 13.74 3.48
N GLU A 55 -8.04 13.30 2.22
CA GLU A 55 -6.75 13.13 1.57
C GLU A 55 -6.07 14.49 1.32
N PRO A 56 -4.76 14.64 1.59
CA PRO A 56 -4.07 15.93 1.54
C PRO A 56 -3.99 16.55 0.14
N PHE A 57 -4.19 15.76 -0.93
CA PHE A 57 -4.23 16.25 -2.30
C PHE A 57 -5.63 16.73 -2.72
N VAL A 58 -6.68 16.40 -1.99
CA VAL A 58 -8.04 16.85 -2.31
C VAL A 58 -8.22 18.29 -1.86
N GLY A 59 -8.56 19.17 -2.81
CA GLY A 59 -8.74 20.60 -2.55
C GLY A 59 -7.52 21.48 -2.86
N ILE A 60 -6.37 20.92 -3.26
CA ILE A 60 -5.16 21.69 -3.57
C ILE A 60 -5.33 22.71 -4.73
N TRP A 61 -6.37 22.54 -5.55
CA TRP A 61 -6.70 23.45 -6.65
C TRP A 61 -7.93 24.33 -6.33
N LYS A 62 -8.61 24.10 -5.20
CA LYS A 62 -9.92 24.72 -4.90
C LYS A 62 -9.88 26.24 -4.91
N ASP A 63 -8.80 26.82 -4.41
CA ASP A 63 -8.66 28.26 -4.24
C ASP A 63 -8.01 28.94 -5.46
N ARG A 64 -7.71 28.17 -6.52
CA ARG A 64 -7.16 28.73 -7.76
C ARG A 64 -8.26 29.43 -8.54
N GLU A 65 -7.97 30.65 -8.97
CA GLU A 65 -8.87 31.46 -9.78
C GLU A 65 -9.27 30.73 -11.07
N GLU A 66 -8.33 29.98 -11.65
CA GLU A 66 -8.51 29.18 -12.85
C GLU A 66 -9.48 28.01 -12.66
N MET A 67 -9.71 27.55 -11.43
CA MET A 67 -10.68 26.49 -11.14
C MET A 67 -12.13 27.00 -11.06
N ARG A 68 -12.36 28.33 -11.15
CA ARG A 68 -13.73 28.88 -11.30
C ARG A 68 -14.40 28.42 -12.60
N ASP A 69 -13.62 28.30 -13.68
CA ASP A 69 -14.03 27.64 -14.92
C ASP A 69 -12.86 26.80 -15.46
N SER A 70 -12.81 25.56 -14.98
CA SER A 70 -11.77 24.61 -15.39
C SER A 70 -11.82 24.28 -16.88
N GLY A 71 -12.99 24.42 -17.52
CA GLY A 71 -13.17 24.17 -18.94
C GLY A 71 -12.48 25.23 -19.80
N ILE A 72 -12.63 26.52 -19.45
CA ILE A 72 -11.92 27.61 -20.10
C ILE A 72 -10.41 27.48 -19.86
N TYR A 73 -10.00 27.24 -18.61
CA TYR A 73 -8.59 27.11 -18.27
C TYR A 73 -7.87 26.05 -19.10
N VAL A 74 -8.42 24.83 -19.19
CA VAL A 74 -7.81 23.74 -19.98
C VAL A 74 -7.79 24.06 -21.47
N ARG A 75 -8.82 24.73 -22.01
CA ARG A 75 -8.85 25.13 -23.43
C ARG A 75 -7.79 26.18 -23.75
N THR A 76 -7.66 27.21 -22.90
CA THR A 76 -6.63 28.25 -23.05
C THR A 76 -5.24 27.65 -22.93
N LEU A 77 -5.01 26.79 -21.93
CA LEU A 77 -3.72 26.12 -21.75
C LEU A 77 -3.34 25.27 -22.96
N ARG A 78 -4.30 24.50 -23.52
CA ARG A 78 -4.08 23.71 -24.73
C ARG A 78 -3.68 24.59 -25.92
N GLN A 79 -4.36 25.72 -26.13
CA GLN A 79 -4.04 26.63 -27.23
C GLN A 79 -2.67 27.27 -27.07
N GLN A 80 -2.27 27.61 -25.84
CA GLN A 80 -0.98 28.23 -25.54
C GLN A 80 0.19 27.26 -25.71
N GLU A 81 0.07 26.05 -25.18
CA GLU A 81 1.19 25.11 -25.10
C GLU A 81 1.33 24.24 -26.35
N TRP A 82 0.23 23.92 -27.03
CA TRP A 82 0.24 23.01 -28.18
C TRP A 82 -0.23 23.64 -29.49
N GLY A 83 -0.67 24.91 -29.49
CA GLY A 83 -1.25 25.55 -30.66
C GLY A 83 -2.59 24.93 -31.06
N SER A 84 -3.40 25.65 -31.84
CA SER A 84 -4.57 25.04 -32.46
C SER A 84 -4.09 24.08 -33.54
N ASP A 85 -4.09 22.77 -33.27
CA ASP A 85 -4.08 21.78 -34.34
C ASP A 85 -5.25 22.13 -35.27
N SER A 86 -4.90 22.63 -36.45
CA SER A 86 -5.80 22.92 -37.57
C SER A 86 -5.75 21.76 -38.53
#